data_AF-X1V777-F1
#
_entry.id   AF-X1V777-F1
#
_cell.length_a   1.000
_cell.length_b   1.000
_cell.length_c   1.000
_cell.angle_alpha   90.00
_cell.angle_beta   90.00
_cell.angle_gamma   90.00
#
_symmetry.space_group_name_H-M   'P 1'
#
loop_
_entity.id
_entity.type
_entity.pdbx_description
1 polymer ?
#
loop_
_entity_poly.entity_id
_entity_poly.type
_entity_poly.pdbx_seq_one_letter_code
_entity_poly.pdbx_strand_id
1 'polypeptide(L)'
;MPGECFPEDFGEPLLENLIEAFESGNWAIDWWEGDPRKNEDKLEEAYFIRPKIKGVNKLFDPSWGGECVFLNNKGCVLSPEKRPISCRLLEPKPKGKGCINHNGIGKRGAALAWLSFTNIILEASGSE
;
A
#
# COMPACT_ATOMS: atom_id res chain seq x y z
N MET A 1 -0.57 -1.19 10.62
CA MET A 1 -0.94 -1.26 9.20
C MET A 1 0.33 -1.45 8.40
N PRO A 2 0.35 -2.36 7.42
CA PRO A 2 1.45 -2.47 6.47
C PRO A 2 1.69 -1.14 5.75
N GLY A 3 2.95 -0.86 5.38
CA GLY A 3 3.29 0.43 4.76
C GLY A 3 2.66 0.61 3.39
N GLU A 4 2.18 1.81 3.09
CA GLU A 4 1.57 2.15 1.81
C GLU A 4 2.61 2.12 0.68
N CYS A 5 2.23 1.62 -0.49
CA CYS A 5 3.05 1.64 -1.69
C CYS A 5 2.73 2.85 -2.55
N PHE A 6 3.67 3.23 -3.40
CA PHE A 6 3.52 4.24 -4.44
C PHE A 6 3.67 3.59 -5.82
N PRO A 7 3.15 4.20 -6.90
CA PRO A 7 3.30 3.63 -8.25
C PRO A 7 4.75 3.26 -8.59
N GLU A 8 5.71 4.09 -8.15
CA GLU A 8 7.14 3.89 -8.37
C GLU A 8 7.71 2.65 -7.65
N ASP A 9 7.03 2.11 -6.64
CA ASP A 9 7.44 0.85 -5.99
C ASP A 9 7.25 -0.37 -6.91
N PHE A 10 6.40 -0.27 -7.94
CA PHE A 10 6.12 -1.34 -8.89
C PHE A 10 6.87 -1.17 -10.21
N GLY A 11 7.26 0.06 -10.56
CA GLY A 11 7.99 0.34 -11.79
C GLY A 11 7.16 0.09 -13.06
N GLU A 12 7.82 0.18 -14.22
CA GLU A 12 7.19 -0.01 -15.53
C GLU A 12 7.55 -1.38 -16.14
N PRO A 13 6.65 -2.03 -16.89
CA PRO A 13 5.30 -1.56 -17.22
C PRO A 13 4.32 -1.79 -16.06
N LEU A 14 3.60 -0.74 -15.65
CA LEU A 14 2.87 -0.73 -14.38
C LEU A 14 1.75 -1.77 -14.30
N LEU A 15 0.96 -1.95 -15.36
CA LEU A 15 -0.19 -2.87 -15.37
C LEU A 15 0.25 -4.33 -15.12
N GLU A 16 1.21 -4.82 -15.89
CA GLU A 16 1.71 -6.19 -15.81
C GLU A 16 2.39 -6.44 -14.45
N ASN A 17 3.17 -5.47 -13.96
CA ASN A 17 3.81 -5.56 -12.65
C ASN A 17 2.77 -5.61 -11.51
N LEU A 18 1.62 -4.94 -11.66
CA LEU A 18 0.52 -5.04 -10.70
C LEU A 18 -0.21 -6.38 -10.77
N ILE A 19 -0.43 -6.92 -11.96
CA ILE A 19 -1.02 -8.26 -12.13
C ILE A 19 -0.14 -9.29 -11.41
N GLU A 20 1.16 -9.32 -11.69
CA GLU A 20 2.12 -10.22 -11.03
C GLU A 20 2.13 -10.02 -9.51
N ALA A 21 2.07 -8.76 -9.05
CA ALA A 21 2.00 -8.45 -7.63
C ALA A 21 0.73 -9.05 -7.01
N PHE A 22 -0.44 -8.81 -7.59
CA PHE A 22 -1.70 -9.32 -7.03
C PHE A 22 -1.77 -10.85 -7.06
N GLU A 23 -1.30 -11.49 -8.13
CA GLU A 23 -1.19 -12.95 -8.25
C GLU A 23 -0.27 -13.58 -7.20
N SER A 24 0.78 -12.86 -6.77
CA SER A 24 1.66 -13.33 -5.69
C SER A 24 0.94 -13.52 -4.35
N GLY A 25 -0.26 -12.94 -4.19
CA GLY A 25 -1.07 -13.01 -2.98
C GLY A 25 -0.52 -12.22 -1.79
N ASN A 26 0.56 -11.45 -1.99
CA ASN A 26 1.23 -10.70 -0.91
C ASN A 26 0.81 -9.23 -0.81
N TRP A 27 -0.02 -8.75 -1.72
CA TRP A 27 -0.44 -7.35 -1.80
C TRP A 27 -1.97 -7.25 -1.68
N ALA A 28 -2.43 -6.07 -1.31
CA ALA A 28 -3.84 -5.75 -1.15
C ALA A 28 -4.12 -4.32 -1.63
N ILE A 29 -5.33 -4.12 -2.11
CA ILE A 29 -5.92 -2.83 -2.45
C ILE A 29 -6.65 -2.32 -1.22
N ASP A 30 -6.23 -1.16 -0.71
CA ASP A 30 -6.88 -0.41 0.36
C ASP A 30 -7.46 0.87 -0.26
N TRP A 31 -8.25 1.64 0.48
CA TRP A 31 -8.80 2.89 -0.01
C TRP A 31 -8.90 3.98 1.05
N TRP A 32 -8.86 5.20 0.55
CA TRP A 32 -9.27 6.39 1.27
C TRP A 32 -10.78 6.57 1.08
N GLU A 33 -11.53 6.76 2.17
CA GLU A 33 -12.95 7.07 2.12
C GLU A 33 -13.15 8.53 1.66
N GLY A 34 -13.83 8.72 0.54
CA GLY A 34 -14.06 10.02 -0.09
C GLY A 34 -12.96 10.46 -1.07
N ASP A 35 -12.96 11.76 -1.39
CA ASP A 35 -11.96 12.36 -2.27
C ASP A 35 -10.73 12.81 -1.47
N PRO A 36 -9.53 12.28 -1.76
CA PRO A 36 -8.33 12.68 -1.03
C PRO A 36 -7.81 14.06 -1.47
N ARG A 37 -8.31 14.65 -2.56
CA ARG A 37 -7.92 16.01 -3.02
C ARG A 37 -8.53 17.07 -2.10
N LYS A 38 -7.80 18.16 -1.90
CA LYS A 38 -8.25 19.24 -1.00
C LYS A 38 -9.44 19.96 -1.63
N ASN A 39 -10.54 20.09 -0.88
CA ASN A 39 -11.77 20.77 -1.27
C ASN A 39 -12.51 20.14 -2.47
N GLU A 40 -12.36 18.83 -2.68
CA GLU A 40 -13.12 18.06 -3.66
C GLU A 40 -13.96 17.00 -2.92
N ASP A 41 -15.06 16.56 -3.53
CA ASP A 41 -16.00 15.56 -3.00
C ASP A 41 -16.55 14.63 -4.10
N LYS A 42 -15.78 14.48 -5.20
CA LYS A 42 -16.23 13.81 -6.43
C LYS A 42 -16.07 12.28 -6.41
N LEU A 43 -15.38 11.74 -5.41
CA LEU A 43 -15.03 10.33 -5.32
C LEU A 43 -15.63 9.77 -4.04
N GLU A 44 -16.27 8.59 -4.13
CA GLU A 44 -16.69 7.82 -2.96
C GLU A 44 -15.48 7.17 -2.27
N GLU A 45 -14.47 6.78 -3.05
CA GLU A 45 -13.23 6.21 -2.57
C GLU A 45 -12.06 6.44 -3.54
N ALA A 46 -10.84 6.37 -3.01
CA ALA A 46 -9.61 6.43 -3.79
C ALA A 46 -8.66 5.30 -3.39
N TYR A 47 -8.36 4.40 -4.33
CA TYR A 47 -7.58 3.20 -4.07
C TYR A 47 -6.08 3.48 -3.96
N PHE A 48 -5.41 2.65 -3.17
CA PHE A 48 -3.96 2.56 -3.13
C PHE A 48 -3.55 1.14 -2.75
N ILE A 49 -2.28 0.81 -2.97
CA ILE A 49 -1.76 -0.54 -2.74
C ILE A 49 -0.94 -0.58 -1.46
N ARG A 50 -1.00 -1.70 -0.74
CA ARG A 50 -0.13 -2.00 0.41
C ARG A 50 0.16 -3.50 0.49
N PRO A 51 1.18 -3.93 1.24
CA PRO A 51 1.32 -5.34 1.59
C PRO A 51 0.08 -5.84 2.33
N LYS A 52 -0.19 -7.13 2.18
CA LYS A 52 -1.32 -7.80 2.82
C LYS A 52 -1.13 -7.93 4.32
N ILE A 53 -2.24 -7.99 5.05
CA ILE A 53 -2.25 -8.39 6.45
C ILE A 53 -2.24 -9.92 6.51
N LYS A 54 -1.42 -10.50 7.39
CA LYS A 54 -1.38 -11.96 7.59
C LYS A 54 -2.77 -12.53 7.90
N GLY A 55 -3.11 -13.62 7.22
CA GLY A 55 -4.39 -14.33 7.41
C GLY A 55 -5.58 -13.68 6.71
N VAL A 56 -5.41 -12.50 6.09
CA VAL A 56 -6.46 -11.91 5.24
C VAL A 56 -6.30 -12.45 3.82
N ASN A 57 -7.39 -12.96 3.24
CA ASN A 57 -7.38 -13.55 1.90
C ASN A 57 -7.95 -12.63 0.82
N LYS A 58 -8.62 -11.53 1.19
CA LYS A 58 -9.23 -10.58 0.25
C LYS A 58 -8.17 -9.72 -0.45
N LEU A 59 -8.37 -9.42 -1.74
CA LEU A 59 -7.54 -8.46 -2.48
C LEU A 59 -7.91 -7.03 -2.08
N PHE A 60 -9.20 -6.70 -2.08
CA PHE A 60 -9.74 -5.46 -1.53
C PHE A 60 -9.90 -5.59 -0.01
N ASP A 61 -9.12 -4.81 0.74
CA ASP A 61 -9.00 -4.89 2.18
C ASP A 61 -8.77 -3.50 2.81
N PRO A 62 -9.82 -2.81 3.30
CA PRO A 62 -9.70 -1.52 3.97
C PRO A 62 -9.41 -1.67 5.47
N SER A 63 -9.08 -2.89 5.94
CA SER A 63 -8.94 -3.18 7.36
C SER A 63 -7.89 -2.30 8.03
N TRP A 64 -8.21 -1.82 9.23
CA TRP A 64 -7.28 -1.06 10.05
C TRP A 64 -6.34 -1.99 10.82
N GLY A 65 -5.03 -1.72 10.77
CA GLY A 65 -4.05 -2.41 11.59
C GLY A 65 -3.46 -3.68 10.96
N GLY A 66 -3.27 -4.73 11.75
CA GLY A 66 -2.73 -6.02 11.30
C GLY A 66 -1.20 -6.12 11.15
N GLU A 67 -0.71 -7.37 11.18
CA GLU A 67 0.70 -7.70 10.93
C GLU A 67 0.94 -7.88 9.42
N CYS A 68 1.99 -7.24 8.91
CA CYS A 68 2.38 -7.33 7.49
C CYS A 68 2.79 -8.75 7.11
N VAL A 69 2.37 -9.21 5.92
CA VAL A 69 2.72 -10.53 5.36
C VAL A 69 4.23 -10.75 5.26
N PHE A 70 4.98 -9.68 4.99
CA PHE A 70 6.45 -9.72 4.87
C PHE A 70 7.18 -9.64 6.22
N LEU A 71 6.49 -9.52 7.35
CA LEU A 71 7.13 -9.49 8.66
C LEU A 71 7.26 -10.91 9.23
N ASN A 72 8.44 -11.28 9.72
CA ASN A 72 8.64 -12.49 10.51
C ASN A 72 9.34 -12.18 11.84
N ASN A 73 9.68 -13.20 12.62
CA ASN A 73 10.35 -13.05 13.91
C ASN A 73 11.76 -12.43 13.84
N LYS A 74 12.38 -12.38 12.65
CA LYS A 74 13.67 -11.72 12.38
C LYS A 74 13.51 -10.33 11.74
N GLY A 75 12.29 -9.87 11.50
CA GLY A 75 11.99 -8.60 10.85
C GLY A 75 11.41 -8.76 9.44
N CYS A 76 11.54 -7.73 8.62
CA CYS A 76 11.00 -7.74 7.26
C CYS A 76 11.84 -8.64 6.35
N VAL A 77 11.20 -9.57 5.64
CA VAL A 77 11.84 -10.51 4.71
C VAL A 77 12.28 -9.86 3.40
N LEU A 78 11.73 -8.70 3.05
CA LEU A 78 12.15 -7.94 1.89
C LEU A 78 13.49 -7.27 2.17
N SER A 79 14.38 -7.34 1.18
CA SER A 79 15.60 -6.53 1.17
C SER A 79 15.25 -5.03 1.15
N PRO A 80 16.10 -4.15 1.70
CA PRO A 80 15.79 -2.73 1.87
C PRO A 80 15.23 -2.07 0.60
N GLU A 81 15.81 -2.35 -0.55
CA GLU A 81 15.44 -1.81 -1.87
C GLU A 81 14.11 -2.33 -2.41
N LYS A 82 13.65 -3.51 -1.97
CA LYS A 82 12.34 -4.08 -2.35
C LYS A 82 11.20 -3.66 -1.43
N ARG A 83 11.51 -2.94 -0.35
CA ARG A 83 10.47 -2.47 0.58
C ARG A 83 9.75 -1.27 -0.03
N PRO A 84 8.41 -1.16 0.18
CA PRO A 84 7.68 0.05 -0.17
C PRO A 84 8.39 1.30 0.35
N ILE A 85 8.35 2.42 -0.39
CA ILE A 85 8.99 3.70 0.01
C ILE A 85 8.65 4.06 1.46
N SER A 86 7.38 3.93 1.84
CA SER A 86 6.91 4.22 3.21
C SER A 86 7.62 3.38 4.27
N CYS A 87 7.97 2.14 3.96
CA CYS A 87 8.68 1.22 4.86
C CYS A 87 10.17 1.54 4.97
N ARG A 88 10.78 2.08 3.91
CA ARG A 88 12.21 2.48 3.90
C ARG A 88 12.46 3.71 4.78
N LEU A 89 11.43 4.52 5.01
CA LEU A 89 11.48 5.75 5.79
C LEU A 89 11.05 5.57 7.26
N LEU A 90 10.96 4.33 7.73
CA LEU A 90 10.63 4.02 9.13
C LEU A 90 11.88 4.09 10.02
N GLU A 91 11.83 4.94 11.04
CA GLU A 91 12.82 5.00 12.11
C GLU A 91 12.27 4.33 13.38
N PRO A 92 12.97 3.35 13.98
CA PRO A 92 12.58 2.80 15.27
C PRO A 92 12.57 3.86 16.38
N LYS A 93 11.50 3.93 17.21
CA LYS A 93 11.51 4.84 18.36
C LYS A 93 12.55 4.40 19.41
N PRO A 94 13.25 5.33 20.09
CA PRO A 94 14.33 5.02 21.04
C PRO A 94 13.95 4.07 22.20
N LYS A 95 12.66 3.99 22.54
CA LYS A 95 12.13 3.14 23.64
C LYS A 95 11.40 1.88 23.14
N GLY A 96 11.59 1.50 21.87
CA GLY A 96 11.21 0.20 21.32
C GLY A 96 9.72 -0.03 21.07
N LYS A 97 8.85 0.97 21.27
CA LYS A 97 7.42 0.86 20.95
C LYS A 97 7.05 1.70 19.73
N GLY A 98 7.04 1.04 18.58
CA GLY A 98 6.62 1.60 17.29
C GLY A 98 7.73 2.29 16.51
N CYS A 99 7.38 2.74 15.32
CA CYS A 99 8.26 3.47 14.41
C CYS A 99 7.77 4.90 14.22
N ILE A 100 8.68 5.80 13.88
CA ILE A 100 8.40 7.12 13.31
C ILE A 100 8.39 6.92 11.80
N ASN A 101 7.28 7.29 11.15
CA ASN A 101 7.18 7.28 9.70
C ASN A 101 7.57 8.66 9.18
N HIS A 102 8.72 8.75 8.51
CA HIS A 102 9.21 10.00 7.92
C HIS A 102 8.67 10.28 6.53
N ASN A 103 7.84 9.39 5.98
CA ASN A 103 7.21 9.60 4.67
C ASN A 103 6.22 10.79 4.70
N GLY A 104 5.67 11.17 5.86
CA GLY A 104 4.84 12.37 6.03
C GLY A 104 3.50 12.42 5.27
N ILE A 105 3.26 11.46 4.38
CA ILE A 105 2.20 11.46 3.37
C ILE A 105 0.99 10.59 3.81
N GLY A 106 1.24 9.47 4.48
CA GLY A 106 0.22 8.55 5.03
C GLY A 106 -0.78 8.01 3.98
N LYS A 107 -1.86 7.35 4.45
CA LYS A 107 -2.95 6.83 3.59
C LYS A 107 -3.43 7.83 2.55
N ARG A 108 -3.73 9.07 2.97
CA ARG A 108 -4.29 10.09 2.09
C ARG A 108 -3.39 10.37 0.90
N GLY A 109 -2.09 10.52 1.14
CA GLY A 109 -1.20 10.86 0.05
C GLY A 109 -0.73 9.66 -0.77
N ALA A 110 -0.79 8.44 -0.23
CA ALA A 110 -0.74 7.23 -1.06
C ALA A 110 -1.95 7.19 -2.03
N ALA A 111 -3.17 7.41 -1.52
CA ALA A 111 -4.36 7.52 -2.36
C ALA A 111 -4.23 8.62 -3.42
N LEU A 112 -3.70 9.81 -3.06
CA LEU A 112 -3.40 10.87 -4.04
C LEU A 112 -2.43 10.43 -5.13
N ALA A 113 -1.36 9.71 -4.79
CA ALA A 113 -0.36 9.25 -5.75
C ALA A 113 -0.94 8.21 -6.74
N TRP A 114 -1.90 7.41 -6.29
CA TRP A 114 -2.54 6.38 -7.11
C TRP A 114 -3.76 6.88 -7.90
N LEU A 115 -4.28 8.09 -7.64
CA LEU A 115 -5.51 8.59 -8.26
C LEU A 115 -5.53 8.45 -9.80
N SER A 116 -4.45 8.88 -10.48
CA SER A 116 -4.35 8.81 -11.94
C SER A 116 -4.21 7.39 -12.50
N PHE A 117 -3.97 6.41 -11.64
CA PHE A 117 -3.76 5.00 -11.98
C PHE A 117 -4.92 4.11 -11.51
N THR A 118 -6.04 4.70 -11.07
CA THR A 118 -7.21 3.96 -10.56
C THR A 118 -7.69 2.89 -11.54
N ASN A 119 -7.79 3.21 -12.82
CA ASN A 119 -8.19 2.24 -13.85
C ASN A 119 -7.20 1.08 -13.97
N ILE A 120 -5.90 1.35 -13.84
CA ILE A 120 -4.86 0.32 -13.91
C ILE A 120 -4.93 -0.61 -12.69
N ILE A 121 -5.22 -0.08 -11.49
CA ILE A 121 -5.46 -0.91 -10.30
C ILE A 121 -6.65 -1.84 -10.53
N LEU A 122 -7.77 -1.30 -11.01
CA LEU A 122 -9.00 -2.06 -11.20
C LEU A 122 -8.85 -3.13 -12.28
N GLU A 123 -8.25 -2.77 -13.41
CA GLU A 123 -7.91 -3.68 -14.51
C GLU A 123 -6.98 -4.80 -14.02
N ALA A 124 -5.87 -4.47 -13.36
CA ALA A 124 -4.95 -5.46 -12.78
C ALA A 124 -5.62 -6.38 -11.76
N SER A 125 -6.66 -5.91 -11.06
CA SER A 125 -7.41 -6.69 -10.07
C SER A 125 -8.41 -7.67 -10.68
N GLY A 126 -8.65 -7.62 -11.99
CA GLY A 126 -9.72 -8.37 -12.67
C GLY A 126 -11.13 -7.88 -12.32
N SER A 127 -11.25 -6.63 -11.85
CA SER A 127 -12.53 -5.99 -11.55
C SER A 127 -12.85 -4.98 -12.66
N GLU A 128 -13.41 -5.47 -13.77
CA GLU A 128 -14.04 -4.67 -14.83
C GLU A 128 -15.57 -4.74 -14.73
#